data_AF-I0GSB8-F1
#
_entry.id   AF-I0GSB8-F1
#
_cell.length_a   1.000
_cell.length_b   1.000
_cell.length_c   1.000
_cell.angle_alpha   90.00
_cell.angle_beta   90.00
_cell.angle_gamma   90.00
#
_symmetry.space_group_name_H-M   'P 1'
#
loop_
_entity.id
_entity.type
_entity.pdbx_description
1 polymer ?
#
loop_
_entity_poly.entity_id
_entity_poly.type
_entity_poly.pdbx_seq_one_letter_code
_entity_poly.pdbx_strand_id
1 'polypeptide(L)'
;MPVKVGGSYVSEAAYSFAKARATDKKEDSDVMKSLAEKFPNLKFSVGTAPFAGTGTNNVSISSKILKQIEQDPEKRMEYEALIYDIAHTDVTGGNMSGRKVKSHGFIIEDDGGLRSWGISEYDDGNRRQQSHLKRSDKKNWWQDMLGKPREKKKKFANTNELTKYLQENFSMVKAGMAKISGKYLQKCLTDEESRLKLFDNLRVAEDVYNNRKDEVGFQGMQVTIDEDGEMSMTSSKTTVSLNENKRRRQIAAAATQGDMQSVVALLEQDLQQLEDGLRLNQCDAAEVEKAKKLLEQAKERMGRLPDRAATPAEQNAMTVNMLI
;
A
#
# COMPACT_ATOMS: atom_id res chain seq x y z
N MET A 1 18.05 9.43 18.28
CA MET A 1 17.91 9.07 16.85
C MET A 1 17.62 7.57 16.73
N PRO A 2 17.05 7.06 15.62
CA PRO A 2 16.85 5.62 15.46
C PRO A 2 18.18 4.87 15.28
N VAL A 3 18.38 3.79 16.03
CA VAL A 3 19.56 2.92 16.05
C VAL A 3 19.23 1.61 15.33
N LYS A 4 20.12 1.15 14.45
CA LYS A 4 19.95 -0.15 13.78
C LYS A 4 20.41 -1.27 14.69
N VAL A 5 19.56 -2.27 14.91
CA VAL A 5 19.84 -3.48 15.69
C VAL A 5 19.31 -4.66 14.89
N GLY A 6 20.21 -5.48 14.34
CA GLY A 6 19.84 -6.56 13.41
C GLY A 6 19.01 -6.05 12.23
N GLY A 7 17.81 -6.63 12.05
CA GLY A 7 16.83 -6.22 11.04
C GLY A 7 15.93 -5.02 11.41
N SER A 8 16.04 -4.49 12.63
CA SER A 8 15.20 -3.38 13.15
C SER A 8 15.94 -2.05 13.21
N TYR A 9 15.19 -0.96 13.08
CA TYR A 9 15.54 0.33 13.69
C TYR A 9 14.70 0.54 14.95
N VAL A 10 15.39 0.84 16.06
CA VAL A 10 14.85 1.03 17.42
C VAL A 10 15.22 2.40 17.98
N SER A 11 14.58 2.85 19.06
CA SER A 11 15.02 4.04 19.76
C SER A 11 16.37 3.83 20.45
N GLU A 12 17.10 4.92 20.73
CA GLU A 12 18.34 4.85 21.54
C GLU A 12 18.08 4.27 22.94
N ALA A 13 16.90 4.52 23.52
CA ALA A 13 16.50 4.00 24.81
C ALA A 13 16.30 2.47 24.77
N ALA A 14 15.60 1.96 23.75
CA ALA A 14 15.46 0.53 23.50
C ALA A 14 16.80 -0.17 23.31
N TYR A 15 17.68 0.41 22.47
CA TYR A 15 19.00 -0.15 22.26
C TYR A 15 19.81 -0.21 23.56
N SER A 16 19.80 0.87 24.34
CA SER A 16 20.51 0.95 25.63
C SER A 16 19.96 -0.06 26.63
N PHE A 17 18.63 -0.21 26.70
CA PHE A 17 17.96 -1.20 27.53
C PHE A 17 18.37 -2.63 27.17
N ALA A 18 18.26 -3.00 25.89
CA ALA A 18 18.59 -4.34 25.42
C ALA A 18 20.08 -4.66 25.62
N LYS A 19 20.97 -3.68 25.38
CA LYS A 19 22.41 -3.84 25.58
C LYS A 19 22.78 -4.05 27.06
N ALA A 20 22.17 -3.30 27.97
CA ALA A 20 22.41 -3.46 29.41
C ALA A 20 21.93 -4.82 29.94
N ARG A 21 20.88 -5.39 29.32
CA ARG A 21 20.33 -6.71 29.68
C ARG A 21 21.09 -7.86 29.03
N ALA A 22 21.76 -7.65 27.90
CA ALA A 22 22.60 -8.66 27.25
C ALA A 22 23.85 -9.03 28.09
N THR A 23 24.26 -8.16 29.01
CA THR A 23 25.36 -8.43 29.95
C THR A 23 24.92 -9.23 31.19
N ASP A 24 23.61 -9.33 31.46
CA ASP A 24 23.07 -10.14 32.55
C ASP A 24 22.96 -11.60 32.09
N LYS A 25 23.97 -12.41 32.41
CA LYS A 25 24.02 -13.86 32.15
C LYS A 25 23.03 -14.65 33.03
N LYS A 26 21.72 -14.44 32.89
CA LYS A 26 20.73 -15.40 33.38
C LYS A 26 20.27 -16.26 32.21
N GLU A 27 20.60 -17.54 32.28
CA GLU A 27 19.99 -18.60 31.46
C GLU A 27 18.54 -18.75 31.90
N ASP A 28 17.66 -17.87 31.40
CA ASP A 28 16.22 -18.07 31.54
C ASP A 28 15.81 -19.15 30.53
N SER A 29 15.44 -20.34 31.01
CA SER A 29 15.01 -21.47 30.18
C SER A 29 13.66 -21.28 29.51
N ASP A 30 12.92 -20.21 29.84
CA ASP A 30 11.66 -19.84 29.21
C ASP A 30 11.72 -18.37 28.74
N VAL A 31 11.92 -18.20 27.44
CA VAL A 31 11.99 -16.88 26.78
C VAL A 31 10.72 -16.08 27.00
N MET A 32 9.55 -16.71 26.94
CA MET A 32 8.28 -15.98 27.06
C MET A 32 8.10 -15.43 28.48
N LYS A 33 8.44 -16.23 29.49
CA LYS A 33 8.44 -15.79 30.87
C LYS A 33 9.44 -14.65 31.10
N SER A 34 10.65 -14.77 30.55
CA SER A 34 11.67 -13.70 30.63
C SER A 34 11.17 -12.38 30.02
N LEU A 35 10.50 -12.44 28.85
CA LEU A 35 9.90 -11.26 28.22
C LEU A 35 8.77 -10.65 29.06
N ALA A 36 7.90 -11.48 29.63
CA ALA A 36 6.82 -11.03 30.50
C ALA A 36 7.34 -10.36 31.80
N GLU A 37 8.42 -10.88 32.39
CA GLU A 37 9.08 -10.27 33.55
C GLU A 37 9.74 -8.93 33.21
N LYS A 38 10.33 -8.80 32.01
CA LYS A 38 10.95 -7.56 31.53
C LYS A 38 9.92 -6.49 31.17
N PHE A 39 8.75 -6.88 30.68
CA PHE A 39 7.70 -5.98 30.20
C PHE A 39 6.35 -6.32 30.85
N PRO A 40 6.19 -6.07 32.16
CA PRO A 40 5.01 -6.50 32.92
C PRO A 40 3.72 -5.78 32.51
N ASN A 41 3.82 -4.68 31.76
CA ASN A 41 2.68 -3.95 31.21
C ASN A 41 2.12 -4.58 29.92
N LEU A 42 2.86 -5.50 29.29
CA LEU A 42 2.47 -6.18 28.06
C LEU A 42 1.77 -7.51 28.34
N LYS A 43 0.79 -7.85 27.50
CA LYS A 43 0.09 -9.14 27.49
C LYS A 43 0.60 -9.98 26.33
N PHE A 44 1.52 -10.89 26.63
CA PHE A 44 2.12 -11.74 25.61
C PHE A 44 1.23 -12.93 25.23
N SER A 45 1.29 -13.30 23.96
CA SER A 45 0.68 -14.53 23.43
C SER A 45 1.56 -15.12 22.32
N VAL A 46 1.39 -16.40 22.03
CA VAL A 46 2.08 -17.08 20.92
C VAL A 46 1.14 -17.16 19.73
N GLY A 47 1.62 -16.74 18.55
CA GLY A 47 0.91 -16.85 17.29
C GLY A 47 0.86 -15.54 16.50
N THR A 48 0.15 -15.57 15.38
CA THR A 48 0.07 -14.48 14.41
C THR A 48 -1.37 -14.06 14.09
N ALA A 49 -2.35 -14.51 14.87
CA ALA A 49 -3.75 -14.14 14.69
C ALA A 49 -4.01 -12.69 15.16
N PRO A 50 -4.54 -11.80 14.31
CA PRO A 50 -4.91 -10.44 14.71
C PRO A 50 -6.17 -10.41 15.57
N PHE A 51 -6.35 -9.30 16.28
CA PHE A 51 -7.52 -9.04 17.13
C PHE A 51 -7.68 -10.03 18.30
N ALA A 52 -6.57 -10.63 18.74
CA ALA A 52 -6.51 -11.51 19.89
C ALA A 52 -6.20 -10.70 21.17
N GLY A 53 -7.13 -10.71 22.13
CA GLY A 53 -6.94 -10.07 23.43
C GLY A 53 -7.79 -8.81 23.67
N THR A 54 -7.69 -8.28 24.89
CA THR A 54 -8.48 -7.14 25.38
C THR A 54 -7.57 -6.04 25.92
N GLY A 55 -8.00 -4.78 25.75
CA GLY A 55 -7.17 -3.62 26.10
C GLY A 55 -6.05 -3.37 25.08
N THR A 56 -5.09 -2.50 25.40
CA THR A 56 -4.19 -1.90 24.39
C THR A 56 -2.77 -2.46 24.34
N ASN A 57 -2.42 -3.34 25.28
CA ASN A 57 -1.04 -3.76 25.50
C ASN A 57 -0.79 -5.20 25.03
N ASN A 58 -1.52 -5.67 24.02
CA ASN A 58 -1.37 -7.05 23.55
C ASN A 58 -0.16 -7.17 22.61
N VAL A 59 0.65 -8.21 22.80
CA VAL A 59 1.77 -8.54 21.91
C VAL A 59 1.72 -10.02 21.59
N SER A 60 1.58 -10.36 20.33
CA SER A 60 1.68 -11.74 19.84
C SER A 60 3.01 -11.94 19.14
N ILE A 61 3.71 -13.02 19.48
CA ILE A 61 4.99 -13.35 18.87
C ILE A 61 4.85 -14.70 18.19
N SER A 62 5.31 -14.80 16.94
CA SER A 62 5.33 -16.07 16.24
C SER A 62 6.24 -17.08 16.95
N SER A 63 5.86 -18.36 16.89
CA SER A 63 6.65 -19.44 17.49
C SER A 63 8.04 -19.56 16.87
N LYS A 64 8.18 -19.21 15.57
CA LYS A 64 9.45 -19.19 14.86
C LYS A 64 10.37 -18.09 15.40
N ILE A 65 9.85 -16.90 15.68
CA ILE A 65 10.63 -15.81 16.25
C ILE A 65 11.02 -16.09 17.70
N LEU A 66 10.14 -16.67 18.50
CA LEU A 66 10.49 -17.09 19.87
C LEU A 66 11.69 -18.05 19.89
N LYS A 67 11.72 -19.04 18.98
CA LYS A 67 12.87 -19.94 18.82
C LYS A 67 14.15 -19.20 18.42
N GLN A 68 14.05 -18.17 17.58
CA GLN A 68 15.23 -17.35 17.23
C GLN A 68 15.75 -16.55 18.42
N ILE A 69 14.86 -15.98 19.24
CA ILE A 69 15.22 -15.26 20.47
C ILE A 69 15.92 -16.19 21.47
N GLU A 70 15.48 -17.46 21.54
CA GLU A 70 16.08 -18.47 22.40
C GLU A 70 17.48 -18.88 21.95
N GLN A 71 17.67 -19.07 20.64
CA GLN A 71 18.88 -19.68 20.07
C GLN A 71 19.96 -18.67 19.72
N ASP A 72 19.59 -17.41 19.43
CA ASP A 72 20.49 -16.40 18.90
C ASP A 72 20.49 -15.14 19.80
N PRO A 73 21.59 -14.87 20.51
CA PRO A 73 21.73 -13.69 21.35
C PRO A 73 21.57 -12.36 20.60
N GLU A 74 21.95 -12.29 19.33
CA GLU A 74 21.78 -11.08 18.51
C GLU A 74 20.31 -10.87 18.18
N LYS A 75 19.57 -11.94 17.86
CA LYS A 75 18.12 -11.90 17.67
C LYS A 75 17.39 -11.55 18.96
N ARG A 76 17.86 -12.07 20.09
CA ARG A 76 17.34 -11.68 21.41
C ARG A 76 17.47 -10.19 21.64
N MET A 77 18.64 -9.60 21.38
CA MET A 77 18.84 -8.16 21.51
C MET A 77 17.95 -7.37 20.55
N GLU A 78 17.84 -7.79 19.29
CA GLU A 78 16.99 -7.16 18.26
C GLU A 78 15.52 -7.10 18.70
N TYR A 79 14.95 -8.21 19.15
CA TYR A 79 13.54 -8.29 19.52
C TYR A 79 13.25 -7.72 20.90
N GLU A 80 14.15 -7.83 21.88
CA GLU A 80 13.97 -7.16 23.18
C GLU A 80 13.99 -5.63 23.02
N ALA A 81 14.85 -5.09 22.16
CA ALA A 81 14.83 -3.67 21.83
C ALA A 81 13.53 -3.26 21.11
N LEU A 82 13.06 -4.08 20.17
CA LEU A 82 11.79 -3.83 19.48
C LEU A 82 10.59 -3.84 20.46
N ILE A 83 10.54 -4.83 21.34
CA ILE A 83 9.48 -4.99 22.34
C ILE A 83 9.51 -3.85 23.36
N TYR A 84 10.70 -3.38 23.74
CA TYR A 84 10.82 -2.22 24.61
C TYR A 84 10.06 -1.04 24.05
N ASP A 85 10.32 -0.67 22.81
CA ASP A 85 9.65 0.50 22.29
C ASP A 85 8.16 0.24 22.00
N ILE A 86 7.74 -0.98 21.66
CA ILE A 86 6.32 -1.38 21.64
C ILE A 86 5.67 -1.09 23.00
N ALA A 87 6.32 -1.47 24.10
CA ALA A 87 5.82 -1.26 25.46
C ALA A 87 5.72 0.22 25.84
N HIS A 88 6.49 1.08 25.18
CA HIS A 88 6.55 2.52 25.43
C HIS A 88 5.86 3.35 24.35
N THR A 89 5.19 2.70 23.39
CA THR A 89 4.41 3.39 22.37
C THR A 89 3.02 3.67 22.92
N ASP A 90 2.69 4.95 23.08
CA ASP A 90 1.35 5.36 23.51
C ASP A 90 0.37 5.33 22.33
N VAL A 91 -0.33 4.21 22.23
CA VAL A 91 -1.35 3.95 21.20
C VAL A 91 -2.69 4.62 21.51
N THR A 92 -2.79 5.27 22.68
CA THR A 92 -3.99 5.95 23.18
C THR A 92 -3.85 7.48 23.21
N GLY A 93 -2.62 8.00 23.29
CA GLY A 93 -2.29 9.42 23.36
C GLY A 93 -2.45 10.18 22.05
N GLY A 94 -2.59 9.46 20.93
CA GLY A 94 -3.19 10.02 19.72
C GLY A 94 -4.66 10.31 20.02
N ASN A 95 -4.99 11.54 20.41
CA ASN A 95 -6.35 11.98 20.70
C ASN A 95 -7.18 11.98 19.38
N MET A 96 -7.55 10.79 18.91
CA MET A 96 -8.33 10.53 17.71
C MET A 96 -9.77 10.95 18.02
N SER A 97 -10.13 12.17 17.63
CA SER A 97 -11.42 12.81 17.88
C SER A 97 -12.56 11.82 17.61
N GLY A 98 -13.33 11.48 18.66
CA GLY A 98 -14.50 10.58 18.57
C GLY A 98 -14.23 9.07 18.52
N ARG A 99 -12.99 8.59 18.68
CA ARG A 99 -12.65 7.15 18.63
C ARG A 99 -12.21 6.63 19.99
N LYS A 100 -13.00 5.76 20.62
CA LYS A 100 -12.55 5.03 21.81
C LYS A 100 -11.84 3.75 21.39
N VAL A 101 -10.52 3.69 21.56
CA VAL A 101 -9.76 2.45 21.31
C VAL A 101 -10.18 1.41 22.35
N LYS A 102 -10.79 0.32 21.88
CA LYS A 102 -11.30 -0.77 22.72
C LYS A 102 -10.25 -1.85 22.94
N SER A 103 -9.50 -2.17 21.90
CA SER A 103 -8.42 -3.14 21.97
C SER A 103 -7.35 -2.80 20.94
N HIS A 104 -6.09 -3.04 21.27
CA HIS A 104 -4.95 -2.82 20.40
C HIS A 104 -3.86 -3.83 20.68
N GLY A 105 -3.08 -4.18 19.66
CA GLY A 105 -1.90 -4.98 19.86
C GLY A 105 -0.97 -5.02 18.67
N PHE A 106 0.19 -5.62 18.91
CA PHE A 106 1.21 -5.87 17.93
C PHE A 106 1.40 -7.36 17.68
N ILE A 107 1.84 -7.69 16.48
CA ILE A 107 2.19 -9.03 16.07
C ILE A 107 3.59 -8.98 15.47
N ILE A 108 4.48 -9.82 15.99
CA ILE A 108 5.76 -10.11 15.36
C ILE A 108 5.60 -11.41 14.55
N GLU A 109 5.67 -11.29 13.23
CA GLU A 109 5.34 -12.35 12.25
C GLU A 109 6.53 -13.29 11.97
N ASP A 110 6.29 -14.39 11.24
CA ASP A 110 7.28 -15.46 10.98
C ASP A 110 8.48 -15.04 10.11
N ASP A 111 8.30 -14.00 9.30
CA ASP A 111 9.35 -13.32 8.54
C ASP A 111 10.07 -12.25 9.37
N GLY A 112 9.65 -12.08 10.63
CA GLY A 112 10.09 -11.04 11.53
C GLY A 112 9.40 -9.71 11.29
N GLY A 113 8.40 -9.61 10.41
CA GLY A 113 7.59 -8.41 10.21
C GLY A 113 6.88 -7.95 11.48
N LEU A 114 6.54 -6.66 11.54
CA LEU A 114 5.75 -6.10 12.63
C LEU A 114 4.40 -5.68 12.05
N ARG A 115 3.31 -6.11 12.69
CA ARG A 115 1.95 -5.68 12.34
C ARG A 115 1.26 -5.12 13.57
N SER A 116 0.59 -4.00 13.40
CA SER A 116 -0.26 -3.37 14.41
C SER A 116 -1.73 -3.66 14.07
N TRP A 117 -2.56 -3.93 15.07
CA TRP A 117 -4.00 -4.09 14.92
C TRP A 117 -4.75 -3.31 16.00
N GLY A 118 -5.96 -2.84 15.66
CA GLY A 118 -6.81 -2.09 16.57
C GLY A 118 -8.28 -2.39 16.37
N ILE A 119 -9.04 -2.32 17.46
CA ILE A 119 -10.49 -2.32 17.49
C ILE A 119 -10.91 -1.00 18.13
N SER A 120 -11.63 -0.18 17.37
CA SER A 120 -12.17 1.09 17.87
C SER A 120 -13.69 1.01 17.97
N GLU A 121 -14.22 1.56 19.04
CA GLU A 121 -15.66 1.67 19.32
C GLU A 121 -16.17 3.00 18.75
N TYR A 122 -17.27 2.90 18.00
CA TYR A 122 -18.04 4.00 17.42
C TYR A 122 -19.52 3.81 17.80
N ASP A 123 -20.32 4.86 17.60
CA ASP A 123 -21.77 4.83 17.89
C ASP A 123 -22.52 3.77 17.05
N ASP A 124 -22.01 3.43 15.85
CA ASP A 124 -22.56 2.43 14.93
C ASP A 124 -21.94 1.03 15.10
N GLY A 125 -21.03 0.84 16.06
CA GLY A 125 -20.40 -0.44 16.36
C GLY A 125 -18.87 -0.43 16.32
N ASN A 126 -18.27 -1.61 16.37
CA ASN A 126 -16.81 -1.74 16.43
C ASN A 126 -16.19 -1.84 15.03
N ARG A 127 -15.14 -1.07 14.76
CA ARG A 127 -14.33 -1.19 13.53
C ARG A 127 -12.98 -1.80 13.84
N ARG A 128 -12.52 -2.68 12.94
CA ARG A 128 -11.24 -3.38 13.03
C ARG A 128 -10.29 -2.82 11.98
N GLN A 129 -9.05 -2.57 12.37
CA GLN A 129 -8.00 -2.07 11.49
C GLN A 129 -6.69 -2.79 11.76
N GLN A 130 -5.86 -2.93 10.73
CA GLN A 130 -4.51 -3.48 10.84
C GLN A 130 -3.58 -2.79 9.86
N SER A 131 -2.30 -2.68 10.24
CA SER A 131 -1.26 -2.03 9.45
C SER A 131 0.05 -2.82 9.58
N HIS A 132 0.68 -3.14 8.45
CA HIS A 132 2.05 -3.68 8.45
C HIS A 132 3.04 -2.53 8.62
N LEU A 133 3.96 -2.70 9.55
CA LEU A 133 4.90 -1.70 10.02
C LEU A 133 6.32 -2.06 9.57
N LYS A 134 6.98 -1.16 8.82
CA LYS A 134 8.31 -1.40 8.27
C LYS A 134 9.41 -1.11 9.30
N ARG A 135 9.69 -2.08 10.17
CA ARG A 135 10.72 -1.94 11.21
C ARG A 135 12.15 -1.80 10.67
N SER A 136 12.40 -2.22 9.42
CA SER A 136 13.70 -2.13 8.75
C SER A 136 14.02 -0.73 8.22
N ASP A 137 13.05 0.18 8.20
CA ASP A 137 13.23 1.54 7.72
C ASP A 137 13.51 2.50 8.88
N LYS A 138 14.59 3.28 8.75
CA LYS A 138 15.08 4.21 9.79
C LYS A 138 14.01 5.20 10.28
N LYS A 139 12.98 5.51 9.49
CA LYS A 139 11.98 6.54 9.81
C LYS A 139 10.56 6.01 10.00
N ASN A 140 10.26 4.76 9.66
CA ASN A 140 8.88 4.47 9.25
C ASN A 140 7.98 3.94 10.37
N TRP A 141 8.35 2.92 11.14
CA TRP A 141 7.31 2.24 11.91
C TRP A 141 6.67 3.03 13.07
N TRP A 142 7.46 3.81 13.82
CA TRP A 142 6.96 4.67 14.90
C TRP A 142 6.06 5.79 14.39
N GLN A 143 6.39 6.34 13.23
CA GLN A 143 5.69 7.47 12.60
C GLN A 143 4.42 7.00 11.90
N ASP A 144 4.46 5.81 11.31
CA ASP A 144 3.29 5.13 10.74
C ASP A 144 2.24 4.82 11.82
N MET A 145 2.70 4.58 13.06
CA MET A 145 1.83 4.21 14.17
C MET A 145 1.28 5.39 14.98
N LEU A 146 2.13 6.35 15.34
CA LEU A 146 1.75 7.51 16.15
C LEU A 146 1.07 8.62 15.31
N GLY A 147 0.93 8.37 14.00
CA GLY A 147 0.74 9.42 13.02
C GLY A 147 1.98 10.32 12.93
N LYS A 148 2.10 11.06 11.83
CA LYS A 148 2.97 12.25 11.81
C LYS A 148 2.60 13.08 13.06
N PRO A 149 3.57 13.57 13.86
CA PRO A 149 3.26 14.37 15.04
C PRO A 149 2.20 15.40 14.65
N ARG A 150 1.05 15.39 15.34
CA ARG A 150 0.07 16.46 15.17
C ARG A 150 0.84 17.75 15.27
N GLU A 151 0.78 18.57 14.23
CA GLU A 151 1.49 19.83 14.26
C GLU A 151 1.09 20.57 15.52
N LYS A 152 2.09 20.94 16.32
CA LYS A 152 1.90 21.73 17.53
C LYS A 152 0.95 22.88 17.20
N LYS A 153 -0.16 22.99 17.95
CA LYS A 153 -1.17 24.06 17.95
C LYS A 153 -0.81 25.24 17.03
N LYS A 154 -0.93 25.05 15.73
CA LYS A 154 -0.62 26.09 14.75
C LYS A 154 -1.91 26.82 14.49
N LYS A 155 -2.02 28.01 15.07
CA LYS A 155 -3.09 28.94 14.75
C LYS A 155 -2.67 29.67 13.47
N PHE A 156 -3.63 29.81 12.57
CA PHE A 156 -3.46 30.54 11.32
C PHE A 156 -4.27 31.82 11.43
N ALA A 157 -3.68 32.95 11.07
CA ALA A 157 -4.34 34.24 11.16
C ALA A 157 -5.44 34.40 10.10
N ASN A 158 -5.26 33.77 8.93
CA ASN A 158 -6.19 33.84 7.81
C ASN A 158 -6.11 32.61 6.90
N THR A 159 -7.05 32.50 5.96
CA THR A 159 -7.14 31.37 5.03
C THR A 159 -5.94 31.30 4.08
N ASN A 160 -5.28 32.40 3.75
CA ASN A 160 -4.10 32.42 2.88
C ASN A 160 -2.91 31.74 3.56
N GLU A 161 -2.70 32.02 4.85
CA GLU A 161 -1.66 31.38 5.65
C GLU A 161 -1.91 29.88 5.79
N LEU A 162 -3.16 29.49 6.09
CA LEU A 162 -3.56 28.08 6.14
C LEU A 162 -3.37 27.40 4.77
N THR A 163 -3.79 28.04 3.67
CA THR A 163 -3.65 27.48 2.32
C THR A 163 -2.18 27.31 1.93
N LYS A 164 -1.33 28.29 2.25
CA LYS A 164 0.12 28.20 2.03
C LYS A 164 0.73 27.06 2.81
N TYR A 165 0.35 26.93 4.08
CA TYR A 165 0.76 25.80 4.91
C TYR A 165 0.34 24.46 4.29
N LEU A 166 -0.89 24.35 3.81
CA LEU A 166 -1.37 23.14 3.15
C LEU A 166 -0.57 22.81 1.89
N GLN A 167 -0.23 23.81 1.06
CA GLN A 167 0.60 23.61 -0.13
C GLN A 167 2.05 23.20 0.20
N GLU A 168 2.60 23.68 1.31
CA GLU A 168 3.96 23.32 1.74
C GLU A 168 4.04 21.91 2.34
N ASN A 169 2.95 21.43 2.95
CA ASN A 169 2.95 20.20 3.74
C ASN A 169 2.20 19.03 3.08
N PHE A 170 1.36 19.31 2.08
CA PHE A 170 0.59 18.32 1.34
C PHE A 170 0.83 18.48 -0.16
N SER A 171 1.54 17.51 -0.73
CA SER A 171 1.90 17.42 -2.15
C SER A 171 0.68 17.50 -3.06
N MET A 172 -0.45 16.93 -2.66
CA MET A 172 -1.67 16.99 -3.45
C MET A 172 -2.35 18.36 -3.49
N VAL A 173 -2.21 19.15 -2.43
CA VAL A 173 -2.69 20.54 -2.42
C VAL A 173 -1.79 21.40 -3.30
N LYS A 174 -0.47 21.19 -3.21
CA LYS A 174 0.52 21.84 -4.09
C LYS A 174 0.26 21.55 -5.57
N ALA A 175 -0.08 20.30 -5.89
CA ALA A 175 -0.37 19.85 -7.25
C ALA A 175 -1.77 20.23 -7.76
N GLY A 176 -2.58 20.92 -6.95
CA GLY A 176 -3.95 21.30 -7.32
C GLY A 176 -4.94 20.13 -7.40
N MET A 177 -4.60 18.98 -6.84
CA MET A 177 -5.46 17.78 -6.83
C MET A 177 -6.53 17.84 -5.74
N ALA A 178 -6.34 18.67 -4.71
CA ALA A 178 -7.30 18.87 -3.63
C ALA A 178 -8.11 20.15 -3.81
N LYS A 179 -9.44 20.02 -3.85
CA LYS A 179 -10.41 21.11 -3.81
C LYS A 179 -11.00 21.19 -2.41
N ILE A 180 -10.71 22.26 -1.69
CA ILE A 180 -11.18 22.46 -0.31
C ILE A 180 -12.15 23.64 -0.30
N SER A 181 -13.33 23.45 0.28
CA SER A 181 -14.31 24.52 0.42
C SER A 181 -13.73 25.72 1.17
N GLY A 182 -13.94 26.92 0.63
CA GLY A 182 -13.55 28.17 1.28
C GLY A 182 -14.24 28.35 2.63
N LYS A 183 -15.51 27.93 2.78
CA LYS A 183 -16.22 27.98 4.06
C LYS A 183 -15.60 27.05 5.09
N TYR A 184 -15.19 25.86 4.66
CA TYR A 184 -14.53 24.91 5.55
C TYR A 184 -13.13 25.39 5.96
N LEU A 185 -12.37 26.02 5.05
CA LEU A 185 -11.10 26.68 5.39
C LEU A 185 -11.29 27.79 6.43
N GLN A 186 -12.35 28.59 6.31
CA GLN A 186 -12.68 29.61 7.33
C GLN A 186 -13.02 28.95 8.67
N LYS A 187 -13.83 27.89 8.67
CA LYS A 187 -14.14 27.11 9.89
C LYS A 187 -12.87 26.59 10.56
N CYS A 188 -11.90 26.11 9.79
CA CYS A 188 -10.61 25.62 10.31
C CYS A 188 -9.73 26.70 10.99
N LEU A 189 -10.02 27.99 10.79
CA LEU A 189 -9.29 29.05 11.50
C LEU A 189 -9.71 29.11 12.97
N THR A 190 -11.00 28.96 13.25
CA THR A 190 -11.59 29.11 14.58
C THR A 190 -11.83 27.78 15.28
N ASP A 191 -12.16 26.74 14.53
CA ASP A 191 -12.42 25.39 15.04
C ASP A 191 -11.19 24.47 14.82
N GLU A 192 -10.57 24.10 15.94
CA GLU A 192 -9.40 23.22 15.95
C GLU A 192 -9.75 21.81 15.48
N GLU A 193 -10.95 21.32 15.80
CA GLU A 193 -11.35 19.95 15.43
C GLU A 193 -11.53 19.83 13.92
N SER A 194 -12.23 20.78 13.30
CA SER A 194 -12.32 20.84 11.83
C SER A 194 -10.95 20.97 11.18
N ARG A 195 -10.03 21.76 11.73
CA ARG A 195 -8.68 21.89 11.18
C ARG A 195 -7.90 20.58 11.24
N LEU A 196 -7.99 19.85 12.34
CA LEU A 196 -7.34 18.54 12.48
C LEU A 196 -7.97 17.51 11.54
N LYS A 197 -9.31 17.51 11.40
CA LYS A 197 -10.03 16.67 10.43
C LYS A 197 -9.55 16.96 8.99
N LEU A 198 -9.36 18.22 8.63
CA LEU A 198 -8.81 18.60 7.32
C LEU A 198 -7.43 17.99 7.08
N PHE A 199 -6.52 18.11 8.04
CA PHE A 199 -5.16 17.57 7.91
C PHE A 199 -5.18 16.04 7.79
N ASP A 200 -6.02 15.38 8.58
CA ASP A 200 -6.13 13.92 8.56
C ASP A 200 -6.74 13.43 7.24
N ASN A 201 -7.77 14.10 6.72
CA ASN A 201 -8.35 13.83 5.40
C ASN A 201 -7.28 13.93 4.29
N LEU A 202 -6.48 15.00 4.29
CA LEU A 202 -5.43 15.17 3.29
C LEU A 202 -4.33 14.11 3.40
N ARG A 203 -3.97 13.65 4.60
CA ARG A 203 -3.01 12.53 4.78
C ARG A 203 -3.55 11.23 4.20
N VAL A 204 -4.79 10.88 4.54
CA VAL A 204 -5.45 9.68 4.02
C VAL A 204 -5.48 9.72 2.49
N ALA A 205 -5.77 10.88 1.92
CA ALA A 205 -5.80 11.05 0.48
C ALA A 205 -4.39 10.95 -0.15
N GLU A 206 -3.35 11.49 0.49
CA GLU A 206 -1.96 11.30 0.02
C GLU A 206 -1.53 9.83 0.04
N ASP A 207 -1.91 9.08 1.07
CA ASP A 207 -1.58 7.65 1.16
C ASP A 207 -2.28 6.86 0.03
N VAL A 208 -3.56 7.15 -0.23
CA VAL A 208 -4.29 6.55 -1.36
C VAL A 208 -3.63 6.90 -2.69
N TYR A 209 -3.23 8.16 -2.90
CA TYR A 209 -2.53 8.56 -4.11
C TYR A 209 -1.19 7.82 -4.27
N ASN A 210 -0.38 7.77 -3.21
CA ASN A 210 0.93 7.15 -3.24
C ASN A 210 0.87 5.64 -3.51
N ASN A 211 -0.19 4.97 -3.08
CA ASN A 211 -0.39 3.55 -3.35
C ASN A 211 -0.86 3.27 -4.79
N ARG A 212 -1.50 4.25 -5.45
CA ARG A 212 -2.14 4.07 -6.76
C ARG A 212 -1.41 4.72 -7.93
N LYS A 213 -0.54 5.69 -7.67
CA LYS A 213 0.15 6.48 -8.72
C LYS A 213 0.98 5.63 -9.68
N ASP A 214 1.48 4.49 -9.21
CA ASP A 214 2.30 3.57 -10.00
C ASP A 214 1.48 2.40 -10.58
N GLU A 215 0.16 2.37 -10.36
CA GLU A 215 -0.71 1.36 -10.98
C GLU A 215 -0.81 1.60 -12.49
N VAL A 216 -0.70 0.52 -13.27
CA VAL A 216 -0.96 0.56 -14.71
C VAL A 216 -2.39 1.03 -14.94
N GLY A 217 -2.51 2.07 -15.76
CA GLY A 217 -3.73 2.73 -16.18
C GLY A 217 -4.15 3.91 -15.33
N PHE A 218 -3.51 4.18 -14.19
CA PHE A 218 -3.90 5.30 -13.34
C PHE A 218 -3.60 6.64 -14.04
N GLN A 219 -4.63 7.47 -14.20
CA GLN A 219 -4.54 8.77 -14.90
C GLN A 219 -4.56 9.96 -13.94
N GLY A 220 -5.09 9.77 -12.74
CA GLY A 220 -5.12 10.82 -11.73
C GLY A 220 -6.17 10.61 -10.66
N MET A 221 -6.11 11.49 -9.67
CA MET A 221 -7.07 11.53 -8.58
C MET A 221 -7.39 12.98 -8.23
N GLN A 222 -8.65 13.25 -7.93
CA GLN A 222 -9.13 14.51 -7.40
C GLN A 222 -9.78 14.27 -6.04
N VAL A 223 -9.43 15.11 -5.08
CA VAL A 223 -9.97 15.09 -3.73
C VAL A 223 -10.85 16.32 -3.58
N THR A 224 -12.07 16.15 -3.08
CA THR A 224 -12.97 17.27 -2.78
C THR A 224 -13.35 17.21 -1.31
N ILE A 225 -13.15 18.31 -0.59
CA ILE A 225 -13.56 18.50 0.80
C ILE A 225 -14.62 19.60 0.81
N ASP A 226 -15.84 19.24 1.20
CA ASP A 226 -17.00 20.14 1.14
C ASP A 226 -17.08 21.11 2.34
N GLU A 227 -18.20 21.82 2.47
CA GLU A 227 -18.42 22.81 3.53
C GLU A 227 -18.48 22.21 4.94
N ASP A 228 -18.85 20.93 5.05
CA ASP A 228 -18.98 20.18 6.31
C ASP A 228 -17.68 19.44 6.67
N GLY A 229 -16.71 19.46 5.77
CA GLY A 229 -15.43 18.76 5.92
C GLY A 229 -15.51 17.30 5.55
N GLU A 230 -16.55 16.88 4.83
CA GLU A 230 -16.64 15.55 4.27
C GLU A 230 -15.77 15.45 3.02
N MET A 231 -14.99 14.38 2.97
CA MET A 231 -14.01 14.13 1.91
C MET A 231 -14.56 13.11 0.93
N SER A 232 -14.55 13.47 -0.36
CA SER A 232 -14.77 12.57 -1.47
C SER A 232 -13.52 12.49 -2.35
N MET A 233 -13.29 11.32 -2.94
CA MET A 233 -12.18 11.09 -3.86
C MET A 233 -12.72 10.52 -5.17
N THR A 234 -12.27 11.07 -6.28
CA THR A 234 -12.53 10.53 -7.62
C THR A 234 -11.20 10.19 -8.27
N SER A 235 -11.12 9.02 -8.90
CA SER A 235 -9.93 8.58 -9.64
C SER A 235 -10.30 8.16 -11.04
N SER A 236 -9.45 8.46 -12.01
CA SER A 236 -9.58 7.99 -13.38
C SER A 236 -8.55 6.90 -13.67
N LYS A 237 -9.00 5.88 -14.40
CA LYS A 237 -8.18 4.77 -14.87
C LYS A 237 -8.52 4.45 -16.32
N THR A 238 -7.51 4.26 -17.16
CA THR A 238 -7.66 3.88 -18.57
C THR A 238 -6.61 2.82 -18.89
N THR A 239 -7.03 1.70 -19.48
CA THR A 239 -6.12 0.62 -19.84
C THR A 239 -6.32 0.20 -21.29
N VAL A 240 -5.22 -0.12 -21.96
CA VAL A 240 -5.18 -0.74 -23.29
C VAL A 240 -4.69 -2.17 -23.12
N SER A 241 -5.33 -3.13 -23.78
CA SER A 241 -4.97 -4.55 -23.73
C SER A 241 -5.26 -5.25 -25.05
N LEU A 242 -4.60 -6.38 -25.28
CA LEU A 242 -4.75 -7.16 -26.50
C LEU A 242 -5.90 -8.16 -26.37
N ASN A 243 -6.78 -8.22 -27.37
CA ASN A 243 -7.74 -9.33 -27.48
C ASN A 243 -7.06 -10.56 -28.12
N GLU A 244 -6.24 -11.23 -27.31
CA GLU A 244 -5.41 -12.36 -27.74
C GLU A 244 -6.23 -13.49 -28.39
N ASN A 245 -7.38 -13.83 -27.78
CA ASN A 245 -8.25 -14.90 -28.29
C ASN A 245 -8.79 -14.59 -29.69
N LYS A 246 -9.19 -13.33 -29.92
CA LYS A 246 -9.64 -12.90 -31.25
C LYS A 246 -8.53 -13.04 -32.28
N ARG A 247 -7.32 -12.56 -31.97
CA ARG A 247 -6.17 -12.67 -32.88
C ARG A 247 -5.77 -14.11 -33.15
N ARG A 248 -5.76 -14.98 -32.14
CA ARG A 248 -5.50 -16.42 -32.33
C ARG A 248 -6.51 -17.07 -33.28
N ARG A 249 -7.80 -16.75 -33.17
CA ARG A 249 -8.82 -17.25 -34.11
C ARG A 249 -8.59 -16.78 -35.53
N GLN A 250 -8.23 -15.51 -35.72
CA GLN A 250 -7.95 -14.94 -37.04
C GLN A 250 -6.71 -15.59 -37.68
N ILE A 251 -5.62 -15.75 -36.91
CA ILE A 251 -4.44 -16.50 -37.35
C ILE A 251 -4.86 -17.93 -37.73
N ALA A 252 -5.71 -18.59 -36.94
CA ALA A 252 -6.18 -19.95 -37.19
C ALA A 252 -7.03 -20.07 -38.47
N ALA A 253 -7.88 -19.08 -38.75
CA ALA A 253 -8.80 -19.07 -39.88
C ALA A 253 -8.16 -18.67 -41.21
N ALA A 254 -7.02 -17.96 -41.18
CA ALA A 254 -6.32 -17.55 -42.40
C ALA A 254 -5.85 -18.78 -43.21
N ALA A 255 -6.33 -18.84 -44.47
CA ALA A 255 -6.09 -19.94 -45.39
C ALA A 255 -5.10 -19.57 -46.51
N THR A 256 -4.91 -18.28 -46.78
CA THR A 256 -4.01 -17.75 -47.81
C THR A 256 -3.02 -16.73 -47.25
N GLN A 257 -1.97 -16.42 -48.02
CA GLN A 257 -1.03 -15.35 -47.64
C GLN A 257 -1.73 -13.99 -47.49
N GLY A 258 -2.69 -13.66 -48.37
CA GLY A 258 -3.46 -12.41 -48.29
C GLY A 258 -4.32 -12.29 -47.02
N ASP A 259 -4.95 -13.39 -46.59
CA ASP A 259 -5.69 -13.42 -45.32
C ASP A 259 -4.74 -13.13 -44.15
N MET A 260 -3.57 -13.78 -44.15
CA MET A 260 -2.59 -13.60 -43.08
C MET A 260 -1.97 -12.21 -43.08
N GLN A 261 -1.72 -11.60 -44.24
CA GLN A 261 -1.28 -10.20 -44.35
C GLN A 261 -2.27 -9.25 -43.68
N SER A 262 -3.57 -9.49 -43.84
CA SER A 262 -4.62 -8.70 -43.18
C SER A 262 -4.57 -8.85 -41.66
N VAL A 263 -4.32 -10.07 -41.15
CA VAL A 263 -4.15 -10.31 -39.70
C VAL A 263 -2.87 -9.66 -39.16
N VAL A 264 -1.77 -9.75 -39.90
CA VAL A 264 -0.49 -9.10 -39.57
C VAL A 264 -0.67 -7.59 -39.45
N ALA A 265 -1.34 -6.94 -40.43
CA ALA A 265 -1.60 -5.51 -40.38
C ALA A 265 -2.38 -5.08 -39.13
N LEU A 266 -3.37 -5.88 -38.72
CA LEU A 266 -4.14 -5.62 -37.50
C LEU A 266 -3.32 -5.84 -36.22
N LEU A 267 -2.45 -6.85 -36.19
CA LEU A 267 -1.53 -7.08 -35.07
C LEU A 267 -0.49 -5.96 -34.95
N GLU A 268 -0.01 -5.42 -36.07
CA GLU A 268 0.89 -4.26 -36.09
C GLU A 268 0.18 -3.00 -35.57
N GLN A 269 -1.09 -2.80 -35.94
CA GLN A 269 -1.91 -1.72 -35.38
C GLN A 269 -2.14 -1.88 -33.86
N ASP A 270 -2.48 -3.08 -33.39
CA ASP A 270 -2.65 -3.35 -31.96
C ASP A 270 -1.33 -3.14 -31.21
N LEU A 271 -0.21 -3.60 -31.77
CA LEU A 271 1.11 -3.41 -31.17
C LEU A 271 1.43 -1.93 -30.99
N GLN A 272 1.18 -1.11 -32.02
CA GLN A 272 1.37 0.34 -31.94
C GLN A 272 0.52 0.96 -30.82
N GLN A 273 -0.76 0.58 -30.71
CA GLN A 273 -1.65 1.06 -29.64
C GLN A 273 -1.17 0.63 -28.24
N LEU A 274 -0.63 -0.58 -28.11
CA LEU A 274 -0.10 -1.09 -26.85
C LEU A 274 1.21 -0.41 -26.47
N GLU A 275 2.10 -0.12 -27.43
CA GLU A 275 3.35 0.62 -27.21
C GLU A 275 3.08 2.07 -26.83
N ASP A 276 2.14 2.73 -27.52
CA ASP A 276 1.67 4.07 -27.14
C ASP A 276 1.01 4.05 -25.75
N GLY A 277 0.20 3.02 -25.48
CA GLY A 277 -0.38 2.78 -24.16
C GLY A 277 0.69 2.60 -23.08
N LEU A 278 1.77 1.85 -23.36
CA LEU A 278 2.86 1.61 -22.40
C LEU A 278 3.56 2.93 -22.06
N ARG A 279 3.83 3.76 -23.07
CA ARG A 279 4.41 5.11 -22.87
C ARG A 279 3.54 6.02 -22.02
N LEU A 280 2.22 5.86 -22.09
CA LEU A 280 1.24 6.63 -21.32
C LEU A 280 0.84 5.97 -19.98
N ASN A 281 1.54 4.91 -19.56
CA ASN A 281 1.19 4.08 -18.39
C ASN A 281 -0.25 3.53 -18.45
N GLN A 282 -0.75 3.21 -19.64
CA GLN A 282 -2.07 2.61 -19.89
C GLN A 282 -1.97 1.12 -20.26
N CYS A 283 -0.77 0.61 -20.51
CA CYS A 283 -0.53 -0.77 -20.93
C CYS A 283 0.63 -1.36 -20.13
N ASP A 284 0.55 -2.64 -19.82
CA ASP A 284 1.65 -3.40 -19.21
C ASP A 284 2.62 -3.87 -20.30
N ALA A 285 3.92 -3.90 -20.02
CA ALA A 285 4.93 -4.44 -20.93
C ALA A 285 4.63 -5.91 -21.31
N ALA A 286 4.01 -6.69 -20.43
CA ALA A 286 3.58 -8.05 -20.73
C ALA A 286 2.54 -8.13 -21.87
N GLU A 287 1.66 -7.13 -22.00
CA GLU A 287 0.67 -7.09 -23.09
C GLU A 287 1.33 -6.79 -24.44
N VAL A 288 2.33 -5.89 -24.44
CA VAL A 288 3.16 -5.62 -25.62
C VAL A 288 3.88 -6.89 -26.09
N GLU A 289 4.47 -7.65 -25.16
CA GLU A 289 5.16 -8.89 -25.48
C GLU A 289 4.24 -9.98 -26.02
N LYS A 290 2.99 -10.07 -25.56
CA LYS A 290 1.98 -10.97 -26.16
C LYS A 290 1.69 -10.59 -27.61
N ALA A 291 1.53 -9.31 -27.91
CA ALA A 291 1.27 -8.83 -29.27
C ALA A 291 2.44 -9.16 -30.21
N LYS A 292 3.68 -8.92 -29.77
CA LYS A 292 4.89 -9.28 -30.53
C LYS A 292 4.96 -10.78 -30.85
N LYS A 293 4.68 -11.65 -29.86
CA LYS A 293 4.65 -13.11 -30.07
C LYS A 293 3.60 -13.54 -31.08
N LEU A 294 2.39 -12.98 -31.01
CA LEU A 294 1.35 -13.28 -32.01
C LEU A 294 1.73 -12.78 -33.40
N LEU A 295 2.37 -11.62 -33.50
CA LEU A 295 2.84 -11.06 -34.76
C LEU A 295 3.92 -11.95 -35.40
N GLU A 296 4.87 -12.44 -34.61
CA GLU A 296 5.90 -13.38 -35.06
C GLU A 296 5.27 -14.70 -35.54
N GLN A 297 4.35 -15.27 -34.74
CA GLN A 297 3.60 -16.48 -35.12
C GLN A 297 2.81 -16.31 -36.43
N ALA A 298 2.19 -15.14 -36.63
CA ALA A 298 1.47 -14.82 -37.85
C ALA A 298 2.44 -14.74 -39.07
N LYS A 299 3.60 -14.10 -38.90
CA LYS A 299 4.63 -13.98 -39.94
C LYS A 299 5.22 -15.34 -40.33
N GLU A 300 5.52 -16.21 -39.35
CA GLU A 300 5.99 -17.57 -39.61
C GLU A 300 4.94 -18.41 -40.36
N ARG A 301 3.67 -18.32 -39.95
CA ARG A 301 2.59 -19.06 -40.60
C ARG A 301 2.32 -18.55 -42.02
N MET A 302 2.42 -17.24 -42.25
CA MET A 302 2.27 -16.63 -43.57
C MET A 302 3.20 -17.27 -44.60
N GLY A 303 4.47 -17.50 -44.25
CA GLY A 303 5.45 -18.14 -45.15
C GLY A 303 5.13 -19.60 -45.52
N ARG A 304 4.18 -20.24 -44.81
CA ARG A 304 3.73 -21.62 -45.07
C ARG A 304 2.38 -21.70 -45.78
N LEU A 305 1.68 -20.57 -45.92
CA LEU A 305 0.37 -20.51 -46.57
C LEU A 305 0.53 -20.35 -48.09
N PRO A 306 -0.43 -20.89 -48.87
CA PRO A 306 -0.39 -20.78 -50.32
C PRO A 306 -0.61 -19.32 -50.75
N ASP A 307 0.19 -18.89 -51.72
CA ASP A 307 0.05 -17.60 -52.40
C ASP A 307 -0.97 -17.75 -53.55
N ARG A 308 -2.26 -17.63 -53.19
CA ARG A 308 -3.39 -17.69 -54.12
C ARG A 308 -4.58 -16.91 -53.59
N ALA A 309 -5.56 -16.65 -54.45
CA ALA A 309 -6.86 -16.17 -54.02
C ALA A 309 -7.57 -17.21 -53.13
N ALA A 310 -8.26 -16.72 -52.10
CA ALA A 310 -9.10 -17.52 -51.24
C ALA A 310 -10.35 -18.00 -51.99
N THR A 311 -10.77 -19.24 -51.72
CA THR A 311 -12.05 -19.77 -52.22
C THR A 311 -13.23 -19.10 -51.50
N PRO A 312 -14.46 -19.17 -52.04
CA PRO A 312 -15.64 -18.58 -51.39
C PRO A 312 -15.88 -19.10 -49.96
N ALA A 313 -15.57 -20.38 -49.69
CA ALA A 313 -15.69 -20.96 -48.36
C ALA A 313 -14.64 -20.42 -47.37
N GLU A 314 -13.39 -20.25 -47.82
CA GLU A 314 -12.30 -19.67 -47.03
C GLU A 314 -12.55 -18.18 -46.75
N GLN A 315 -13.03 -17.42 -47.75
CA GLN A 315 -13.43 -16.02 -47.57
C GLN A 315 -14.54 -15.86 -46.52
N ASN A 316 -15.57 -16.71 -46.56
CA ASN A 316 -16.65 -16.67 -45.57
C ASN A 316 -16.13 -16.99 -44.17
N ALA A 317 -15.27 -18.01 -44.02
CA ALA A 317 -14.68 -18.37 -42.73
C ALA A 317 -13.81 -17.24 -42.16
N MET A 318 -13.01 -16.58 -43.00
CA MET A 318 -12.18 -15.45 -42.59
C MET A 318 -13.03 -14.24 -42.19
N THR A 319 -14.05 -13.91 -42.97
CA THR A 319 -14.96 -12.78 -42.71
C THR A 319 -15.67 -12.92 -41.36
N VAL A 320 -16.16 -14.11 -41.02
CA VAL A 320 -16.81 -14.37 -39.73
C VAL A 320 -15.83 -14.15 -38.56
N ASN A 321 -14.60 -14.63 -38.67
CA ASN A 321 -13.59 -14.49 -37.62
C ASN A 321 -13.01 -13.06 -37.51
N MET A 322 -13.20 -12.22 -38.52
CA MET A 322 -12.86 -10.79 -38.47
C MET A 322 -13.89 -9.99 -37.66
N LEU A 323 -15.17 -10.36 -37.75
CA LEU A 323 -16.27 -9.68 -37.07
C LEU A 323 -16.34 -10.02 -35.57
N ILE A 324 -15.96 -11.24 -35.16
CA ILE A 324 -16.11 -11.75 -33.78
C ILE A 324 -14.82 -11.59 -32.96
#